data_AF-A0A399I8I5-F1
#
_entry.id   AF-A0A399I8I5-F1
#
_cell.length_a   1.000
_cell.length_b   1.000
_cell.length_c   1.000
_cell.angle_alpha   90.00
_cell.angle_beta   90.00
_cell.angle_gamma   90.00
#
_symmetry.space_group_name_H-M   'P 1'
#
loop_
_entity.id
_entity.type
_entity.pdbx_description
1 polymer ?
#
loop_
_entity_poly.entity_id
_entity_poly.type
_entity_poly.pdbx_seq_one_letter_code
_entity_poly.pdbx_strand_id
1 'polypeptide(L)'
;MACELLACCQFFNDNMKNLPKTAEYIKEKLCFADFASCIRFRIYKEFDGVNIPPGLDPLDVEEVEKVIACLRKKQESEGKAS
;
A
#
# COMPACT_ATOMS: atom_id res chain seq x y z
N MET A 1 8.53 14.00 -6.50
CA MET A 1 9.33 13.07 -5.66
C MET A 1 8.82 11.67 -5.95
N ALA A 2 9.70 10.67 -6.08
CA ALA A 2 9.28 9.30 -6.33
C ALA A 2 9.03 8.54 -5.02
N CYS A 3 8.05 7.65 -5.01
CA CYS A 3 7.78 6.73 -3.90
C CYS A 3 9.00 5.85 -3.61
N GLU A 4 9.47 5.85 -2.36
CA GLU A 4 10.61 5.04 -1.91
C GLU A 4 10.38 3.53 -2.01
N LEU A 5 9.11 3.12 -2.00
CA LEU A 5 8.69 1.72 -2.07
C LEU A 5 8.64 1.18 -3.48
N LEU A 6 8.82 2.00 -4.51
CA LEU A 6 8.60 1.60 -5.89
C LEU A 6 9.44 0.38 -6.29
N ALA A 7 10.68 0.28 -5.80
CA ALA A 7 11.58 -0.83 -6.11
C ALA A 7 11.18 -2.16 -5.45
N CYS A 8 10.51 -2.12 -4.29
CA CYS A 8 10.15 -3.31 -3.51
C CYS A 8 8.63 -3.55 -3.40
N CYS A 9 7.82 -2.72 -4.07
CA CYS A 9 6.37 -2.75 -3.96
C CYS A 9 5.79 -4.06 -4.51
N GLN A 10 5.36 -4.93 -3.60
CA GLN A 10 4.78 -6.25 -3.92
C GLN A 10 3.57 -6.15 -4.86
N PHE A 11 2.79 -5.06 -4.81
CA PHE A 11 1.68 -4.87 -5.76
C PHE A 11 2.14 -4.91 -7.23
N PHE A 12 3.29 -4.30 -7.54
CA PHE A 12 3.83 -4.34 -8.89
C PHE A 12 4.54 -5.66 -9.21
N ASN A 13 5.21 -6.25 -8.22
CA ASN A 13 5.94 -7.50 -8.39
C ASN A 13 5.00 -8.71 -8.58
N ASP A 14 3.86 -8.73 -7.89
CA ASP A 14 2.93 -9.85 -7.87
C ASP A 14 1.69 -9.59 -8.74
N ASN A 15 0.91 -8.52 -8.46
CA ASN A 15 -0.39 -8.32 -9.11
C ASN A 15 -0.29 -7.75 -10.53
N MET A 16 0.75 -6.95 -10.82
CA MET A 16 0.85 -6.23 -12.10
C MET A 16 1.88 -6.81 -13.07
N LYS A 17 2.45 -7.97 -12.75
CA LYS A 17 3.46 -8.64 -13.58
C LYS A 17 2.98 -8.90 -15.02
N ASN A 18 1.70 -9.17 -15.19
CA ASN A 18 1.09 -9.48 -16.49
C ASN A 18 0.45 -8.26 -17.19
N LEU A 19 0.45 -7.08 -16.55
CA LEU A 19 -0.22 -5.87 -17.04
C LEU A 19 0.74 -4.65 -17.01
N PRO A 20 1.83 -4.66 -17.79
CA PRO A 20 2.90 -3.66 -17.68
C PRO A 20 2.42 -2.23 -17.99
N LYS A 21 1.54 -2.04 -18.98
CA LYS A 21 1.01 -0.71 -19.32
C LYS A 21 0.15 -0.12 -18.20
N THR A 22 -0.70 -0.94 -17.59
CA THR A 22 -1.51 -0.55 -16.44
C THR A 22 -0.62 -0.26 -15.23
N ALA A 23 0.44 -1.04 -15.05
CA ALA A 23 1.44 -0.82 -14.01
C ALA A 23 2.11 0.55 -14.17
N GLU A 24 2.54 0.92 -15.38
CA GLU A 24 3.15 2.23 -15.65
C GLU A 24 2.19 3.37 -15.35
N TYR A 25 0.94 3.30 -15.82
CA TYR A 25 -0.07 4.32 -15.53
C TYR A 25 -0.27 4.53 -14.01
N ILE A 26 -0.34 3.45 -13.25
CA ILE A 26 -0.50 3.52 -11.79
C ILE A 26 0.77 4.06 -11.13
N LYS A 27 1.97 3.73 -11.63
CA LYS A 27 3.23 4.32 -11.14
C LYS A 27 3.25 5.82 -11.36
N GLU A 28 2.86 6.30 -12.54
CA GLU A 28 2.77 7.73 -12.82
C GLU A 28 1.83 8.44 -11.85
N LYS A 29 0.64 7.88 -11.64
CA LYS A 29 -0.38 8.50 -10.79
C LYS A 29 -0.07 8.42 -9.29
N LEU A 30 0.35 7.26 -8.79
CA LEU A 30 0.46 6.97 -7.36
C LEU A 30 1.90 6.82 -6.85
N CYS A 31 2.91 6.80 -7.71
CA CYS A 31 4.31 6.72 -7.28
C CYS A 31 5.10 7.97 -7.63
N PHE A 32 4.79 8.64 -8.74
CA PHE A 32 5.51 9.82 -9.20
C PHE A 32 4.73 11.13 -9.00
N ALA A 33 3.40 11.10 -9.11
CA ALA A 33 2.55 12.27 -8.87
C ALA A 33 2.18 12.43 -7.39
N ASP A 34 1.35 11.53 -6.85
CA ASP A 34 0.87 11.61 -5.46
C ASP A 34 1.01 10.27 -4.73
N PHE A 35 2.22 9.99 -4.24
CA PHE A 35 2.46 8.80 -3.44
C PHE A 35 1.95 8.90 -2.01
N ALA A 36 1.60 10.09 -1.53
CA ALA A 36 1.04 10.27 -0.20
C ALA A 36 -0.41 9.76 -0.12
N SER A 37 -1.16 9.80 -1.23
CA SER A 37 -2.47 9.14 -1.31
C SER A 37 -2.38 7.62 -1.50
N CYS A 38 -1.22 7.08 -1.87
CA CYS A 38 -1.03 5.63 -2.00
C CYS A 38 -1.05 4.94 -0.64
N ILE A 39 -1.88 3.92 -0.52
CA ILE A 39 -2.19 3.36 0.79
C ILE A 39 -1.18 2.36 1.26
N ARG A 40 -0.57 1.66 0.30
CA ARG A 40 0.62 0.86 0.57
C ARG A 40 1.74 1.74 1.16
N PHE A 41 1.87 2.98 0.68
CA PHE A 41 2.82 3.94 1.25
C PHE A 41 2.41 4.44 2.64
N ARG A 42 1.13 4.79 2.84
CA ARG A 42 0.60 5.19 4.16
C ARG A 42 0.76 4.09 5.20
N ILE A 43 0.41 2.85 4.87
CA ILE A 43 0.57 1.69 5.76
C ILE A 43 2.05 1.44 6.03
N TYR A 44 2.91 1.52 5.01
CA TYR A 44 4.35 1.38 5.23
C TYR A 44 4.90 2.43 6.19
N LYS A 45 4.48 3.69 6.05
CA LYS A 45 4.89 4.79 6.94
C LYS A 45 4.33 4.66 8.36
N GLU A 46 3.14 4.11 8.51
CA GLU A 46 2.45 4.03 9.81
C GLU A 46 2.74 2.72 10.57
N PHE A 47 3.06 1.63 9.87
CA PHE A 47 3.23 0.28 10.42
C PHE A 47 4.57 -0.37 10.06
N ASP A 48 5.56 0.43 9.64
CA ASP A 48 6.91 -0.04 9.24
C ASP A 48 6.90 -1.17 8.20
N GLY A 49 5.89 -1.18 7.33
CA GLY A 49 5.76 -2.18 6.26
C GLY A 49 5.34 -3.58 6.72
N VAL A 50 4.95 -3.77 7.97
CA VAL A 50 4.52 -5.07 8.48
C VAL A 50 3.07 -5.34 8.05
N ASN A 51 2.85 -6.39 7.25
CA ASN A 51 1.54 -6.92 6.84
C ASN A 51 0.67 -6.06 5.89
N ILE A 52 1.24 -5.53 4.79
CA ILE A 52 0.39 -4.98 3.72
C ILE A 52 -0.27 -6.15 2.95
N PRO A 53 -1.61 -6.25 2.88
CA PRO A 53 -2.27 -7.31 2.12
C PRO A 53 -1.86 -7.27 0.65
N PRO A 54 -1.49 -8.40 0.03
CA PRO A 54 -1.06 -8.42 -1.37
C PRO A 54 -2.19 -8.03 -2.31
N GLY A 55 -3.44 -8.39 -2.01
CA GLY A 55 -4.62 -8.04 -2.83
C GLY A 55 -5.17 -6.63 -2.63
N LEU A 56 -4.51 -5.76 -1.86
CA LEU A 56 -5.00 -4.40 -1.62
C LEU A 56 -4.79 -3.53 -2.86
N ASP A 57 -5.89 -3.12 -3.48
CA ASP A 57 -5.87 -2.18 -4.61
C ASP A 57 -5.50 -0.76 -4.11
N PRO A 58 -4.47 -0.13 -4.69
CA PRO A 58 -4.02 1.19 -4.24
C PRO A 58 -4.89 2.35 -4.72
N LEU A 59 -5.88 2.12 -5.60
CA LEU A 59 -6.82 3.12 -6.12
C LEU A 59 -8.19 3.11 -5.40
N ASP A 60 -8.52 2.04 -4.66
CA ASP A 60 -9.80 1.92 -3.96
C ASP A 60 -9.78 2.63 -2.61
N VAL A 61 -9.94 3.95 -2.64
CA VAL A 61 -9.86 4.85 -1.48
C VAL A 61 -10.82 4.47 -0.35
N GLU A 62 -11.98 3.85 -0.65
CA GLU A 62 -12.95 3.47 0.39
C GLU A 62 -12.53 2.20 1.13
N GLU A 63 -12.14 1.15 0.41
CA GLU A 63 -11.65 -0.09 1.02
C GLU A 63 -10.36 0.14 1.81
N VAL A 64 -9.57 1.08 1.35
CA VAL A 64 -8.36 1.56 1.96
C VAL A 64 -8.51 2.07 3.38
N GLU A 65 -9.54 2.89 3.66
CA GLU A 65 -9.73 3.46 4.99
C GLU A 65 -10.13 2.36 5.97
N LYS A 66 -10.93 1.40 5.48
CA LYS A 66 -11.30 0.20 6.22
C LYS A 66 -10.09 -0.67 6.54
N VAL A 67 -9.16 -0.84 5.59
CA VAL A 67 -7.92 -1.62 5.80
C VAL A 67 -7.01 -0.94 6.82
N ILE A 68 -6.78 0.38 6.72
CA ILE A 68 -6.00 1.11 7.74
C ILE A 68 -6.67 0.97 9.12
N ALA A 69 -7.99 1.19 9.21
CA ALA A 69 -8.71 1.05 10.47
C ALA A 69 -8.64 -0.38 11.04
N CYS A 70 -8.69 -1.40 10.18
CA CYS A 70 -8.53 -2.80 10.56
C CYS A 70 -7.11 -3.08 11.09
N LEU A 71 -6.07 -2.59 10.40
CA LEU A 71 -4.68 -2.74 10.82
C LEU A 71 -4.38 -2.05 12.15
N ARG A 72 -4.96 -0.85 12.38
CA ARG A 72 -4.88 -0.16 13.69
C ARG A 72 -5.44 -1.03 14.81
N LYS A 73 -6.66 -1.55 14.63
CA LYS A 73 -7.30 -2.44 15.62
C LYS A 73 -6.49 -3.72 15.86
N LYS A 74 -5.88 -4.28 14.81
CA LYS A 74 -5.03 -5.47 14.93
C LYS A 74 -3.78 -5.17 15.77
N GLN A 75 -3.07 -4.07 15.52
CA GLN A 75 -1.94 -3.63 16.34
C GLN A 75 -2.34 -3.40 17.80
N GLU A 76 -3.49 -2.79 18.06
CA GLU A 76 -4.02 -2.61 19.42
C GLU A 76 -4.31 -3.95 20.12
N SER A 77 -4.71 -4.97 19.36
CA SER A 77 -4.98 -6.32 19.85
C SER A 77 -3.68 -7.08 20.17
N GLU A 78 -2.68 -6.95 19.30
CA GLU A 78 -1.38 -7.62 19.41
C GLU A 78 -0.46 -6.93 20.45
N GLY A 79 -0.57 -5.61 20.61
CA GLY A 79 0.15 -4.83 21.64
C GLY A 79 -0.41 -4.97 23.06
N LYS A 80 -1.59 -5.59 23.23
CA LYS A 80 -2.19 -5.87 24.54
C LYS A 80 -1.80 -7.25 25.11
N ALA A 81 -0.99 -8.00 24.38
CA ALA A 81 -0.30 -9.19 24.86
C ALA A 81 1.11 -8.82 25.33
N SER A 82 1.21 -8.01 26.39
CA SER A 82 2.44 -7.86 27.16
C SER A 82 2.14 -7.90 28.65
#